data_AF-A0AAD4HKM1-F1
#
_entry.id   AF-A0AAD4HKM1-F1
#
_cell.length_a   1.000
_cell.length_b   1.000
_cell.length_c   1.000
_cell.angle_alpha   90.00
_cell.angle_beta   90.00
_cell.angle_gamma   90.00
#
_symmetry.space_group_name_H-M   'P 1'
#
loop_
_entity.id
_entity.type
_entity.pdbx_description
1 polymer ?
#
loop_
_entity_poly.entity_id
_entity_poly.type
_entity_poly.pdbx_seq_one_letter_code
_entity_poly.pdbx_strand_id
1 'polypeptide(L)'
;MSHRPTGLPLPHAWLTSPIDHLLRSGSSPVFKALPSSWDASEVDVFALKRSEMVSACIKVFMLEHGQQQEYPSPATGDGEEVFRDLIVSKLLSDLLAPSTLSAASASSPSSKLPDIDLEQASLPFLGSGTLFYQFHTDFLALYDAISFSHPTFASLLLPPLALTYPIDYRRILWADFAHVLCTVRTPVDQVIAGDLRDFLYPIEKGEMIGKYAGALLQGSVDGFLRLVAVHHVACNIWPDLRSEEVGAEQEDAAKMLLKMMVEKGDGRVVREVLRYRQVREETVVYPPACFETSGEWIADRAEFARQALGSELHARLEGVFYG
;
A
#
# COMPACT_ATOMS: atom_id res chain seq x y z
N MET A 1 -13.72 -28.84 -37.22
CA MET A 1 -14.67 -27.70 -37.27
C MET A 1 -14.17 -26.65 -36.31
N SER A 2 -13.88 -25.46 -36.83
CA SER A 2 -13.34 -24.32 -36.06
C SER A 2 -14.44 -23.73 -35.17
N HIS A 3 -14.26 -23.76 -33.84
CA HIS A 3 -15.11 -23.04 -32.91
C HIS A 3 -14.82 -21.54 -33.06
N ARG A 4 -15.71 -20.82 -33.76
CA ARG A 4 -15.76 -19.36 -33.66
C ARG A 4 -16.12 -18.98 -32.23
N PRO A 5 -15.51 -17.95 -31.62
CA PRO A 5 -16.06 -17.34 -30.43
C PRO A 5 -17.43 -16.77 -30.83
N THR A 6 -18.50 -17.35 -30.30
CA THR A 6 -19.82 -16.71 -30.31
C THR A 6 -19.87 -15.89 -29.05
N GLY A 7 -19.66 -14.57 -29.18
CA GLY A 7 -19.55 -13.72 -28.01
C GLY A 7 -19.64 -12.26 -28.43
N LEU A 8 -20.73 -11.65 -27.98
CA LEU A 8 -21.16 -10.26 -28.13
C LEU A 8 -22.31 -10.00 -29.13
N PRO A 9 -23.30 -9.16 -28.73
CA PRO A 9 -23.47 -8.64 -27.37
C PRO A 9 -23.86 -9.77 -26.42
N LEU A 10 -23.21 -9.82 -25.26
CA LEU A 10 -23.58 -10.74 -24.20
C LEU A 10 -24.99 -10.37 -23.72
N PRO A 11 -25.83 -11.35 -23.32
CA PRO A 11 -27.13 -11.05 -22.71
C PRO A 11 -26.94 -10.15 -21.50
N HIS A 12 -27.89 -9.26 -21.20
CA HIS A 12 -27.80 -8.35 -20.04
C HIS A 12 -27.52 -9.08 -18.71
N ALA A 13 -27.96 -10.33 -18.58
CA ALA A 13 -27.74 -11.19 -17.41
C ALA A 13 -26.39 -11.95 -17.42
N TRP A 14 -25.44 -11.61 -18.29
CA TRP A 14 -24.18 -12.36 -18.39
C TRP A 14 -23.37 -12.35 -17.09
N LEU A 15 -23.46 -11.27 -16.31
CA LEU A 15 -22.84 -11.15 -14.99
C LEU A 15 -23.39 -12.16 -13.98
N THR A 16 -24.65 -12.58 -14.14
CA THR A 16 -25.30 -13.60 -13.27
C THR A 16 -25.22 -15.00 -13.86
N SER A 17 -24.68 -15.17 -15.07
CA SER A 17 -24.54 -16.49 -15.72
C SER A 17 -23.81 -17.53 -14.85
N PRO A 18 -22.73 -17.19 -14.10
CA PRO A 18 -22.12 -18.13 -13.17
C PRO A 18 -23.09 -18.68 -12.11
N ILE A 19 -24.03 -17.86 -11.61
CA ILE A 19 -25.06 -18.28 -10.66
C ILE A 19 -26.02 -19.29 -11.32
N ASP A 20 -26.43 -19.06 -12.57
CA ASP A 20 -27.29 -19.98 -13.30
C ASP A 20 -26.64 -21.36 -13.48
N HIS A 21 -25.32 -21.37 -13.69
CA HIS A 21 -24.53 -22.59 -13.73
C HIS A 21 -24.41 -23.27 -12.36
N LEU A 22 -24.19 -22.50 -11.28
CA LEU A 22 -24.10 -23.02 -9.91
C LEU A 22 -25.43 -23.62 -9.43
N LEU A 23 -26.56 -22.95 -9.71
CA LEU A 23 -27.91 -23.47 -9.44
C LEU A 23 -28.16 -24.85 -10.06
N ARG A 24 -27.42 -25.17 -11.13
CA ARG A 24 -27.50 -26.43 -11.86
C ARG A 24 -26.17 -27.18 -11.84
N SER A 25 -25.35 -27.03 -10.79
CA SER A 25 -23.96 -27.52 -10.72
C SER A 25 -23.83 -28.99 -11.13
N GLY A 26 -24.72 -29.87 -10.64
CA GLY A 26 -24.72 -31.30 -10.99
C GLY A 26 -25.08 -31.64 -12.45
N SER A 27 -25.66 -30.70 -13.21
CA SER A 27 -26.08 -30.91 -14.60
C SER A 27 -25.40 -29.97 -15.61
N SER A 28 -24.75 -28.91 -15.12
CA SER A 28 -24.13 -27.86 -15.90
C SER A 28 -23.04 -28.39 -16.83
N PRO A 29 -23.11 -28.10 -18.15
CA PRO A 29 -22.06 -28.46 -19.09
C PRO A 29 -20.71 -27.83 -18.74
N VAL A 30 -20.71 -26.64 -18.11
CA VAL A 30 -19.50 -25.94 -17.69
C VAL A 30 -18.78 -26.73 -16.60
N PHE A 31 -19.48 -27.13 -15.53
CA PHE A 31 -18.88 -27.90 -14.43
C PHE A 31 -18.47 -29.31 -14.86
N LYS A 32 -19.21 -29.94 -15.79
CA LYS A 32 -18.84 -31.24 -16.38
C LYS A 32 -17.61 -31.19 -17.28
N ALA A 33 -17.26 -30.00 -17.79
CA ALA A 33 -16.10 -29.80 -18.65
C ALA A 33 -14.84 -29.39 -17.87
N LEU A 34 -14.93 -29.25 -16.53
CA LEU A 34 -13.78 -28.88 -15.71
C LEU A 34 -12.77 -30.03 -15.59
N PRO A 35 -11.47 -29.74 -15.43
CA PRO A 35 -10.45 -30.76 -15.21
C PRO A 35 -10.74 -31.62 -13.99
N SER A 36 -10.30 -32.89 -14.00
CA SER A 36 -10.44 -33.80 -12.84
C SER A 36 -9.67 -33.34 -11.61
N SER A 37 -8.74 -32.39 -11.75
CA SER A 37 -8.00 -31.75 -10.68
C SER A 37 -8.70 -30.51 -10.10
N TRP A 38 -9.88 -30.14 -10.61
CA TRP A 38 -10.64 -29.01 -10.10
C TRP A 38 -11.30 -29.38 -8.76
N ASP A 39 -10.99 -28.60 -7.72
CA ASP A 39 -11.40 -28.84 -6.33
C ASP A 39 -12.05 -27.60 -5.68
N ALA A 40 -12.37 -26.57 -6.47
CA ALA A 40 -12.96 -25.33 -5.97
C ALA A 40 -14.40 -25.57 -5.47
N SER A 41 -14.75 -24.99 -4.33
CA SER A 41 -16.11 -25.04 -3.78
C SER A 41 -17.05 -24.09 -4.50
N GLU A 42 -18.37 -24.22 -4.28
CA GLU A 42 -19.36 -23.25 -4.79
C GLU A 42 -19.08 -21.82 -4.28
N VAL A 43 -18.51 -21.70 -3.07
CA VAL A 43 -18.08 -20.41 -2.51
C VAL A 43 -16.89 -19.87 -3.28
N ASP A 44 -15.92 -20.70 -3.66
CA ASP A 44 -14.75 -20.28 -4.44
C ASP A 44 -15.12 -19.85 -5.87
N VAL A 45 -16.22 -20.38 -6.42
CA VAL A 45 -16.75 -19.97 -7.73
C VAL A 45 -17.41 -18.58 -7.66
N PHE A 46 -17.95 -18.20 -6.51
CA PHE A 46 -18.70 -16.96 -6.33
C PHE A 46 -17.90 -15.83 -5.66
N ALA A 47 -16.97 -16.18 -4.77
CA ALA A 47 -16.17 -15.23 -4.03
C ALA A 47 -14.94 -14.80 -4.84
N LEU A 48 -14.94 -13.55 -5.31
CA LEU A 48 -13.73 -12.89 -5.78
C LEU A 48 -12.72 -12.84 -4.62
N LYS A 49 -11.51 -13.34 -4.86
CA LYS A 49 -10.43 -13.19 -3.90
C LYS A 49 -10.12 -11.72 -3.72
N ARG A 50 -9.62 -11.37 -2.53
CA ARG A 50 -9.21 -10.00 -2.20
C ARG A 50 -8.25 -9.40 -3.22
N SER A 51 -7.23 -10.15 -3.65
CA SER A 51 -6.28 -9.70 -4.67
C SER A 51 -6.91 -9.50 -6.05
N GLU A 52 -7.85 -10.37 -6.44
CA GLU A 52 -8.61 -10.24 -7.68
C GLU A 52 -9.53 -9.02 -7.67
N MET A 53 -10.15 -8.73 -6.53
CA MET A 53 -10.99 -7.55 -6.33
C MET A 53 -10.18 -6.25 -6.42
N VAL A 54 -9.03 -6.19 -5.75
CA VAL A 54 -8.10 -5.05 -5.84
C VAL A 54 -7.59 -4.88 -7.28
N SER A 55 -7.16 -5.98 -7.92
CA SER A 55 -6.73 -6.00 -9.32
C SER A 55 -7.84 -5.51 -10.28
N ALA A 56 -9.08 -5.95 -10.06
CA ALA A 56 -10.23 -5.48 -10.84
C ALA A 56 -10.48 -3.98 -10.66
N CYS A 57 -10.34 -3.45 -9.44
CA CYS A 57 -10.48 -2.02 -9.18
C CYS A 57 -9.37 -1.21 -9.87
N ILE A 58 -8.11 -1.68 -9.83
CA ILE A 58 -7.00 -1.05 -10.58
C ILE A 58 -7.34 -0.98 -12.08
N LYS A 59 -7.90 -2.07 -12.64
CA LYS A 59 -8.28 -2.12 -14.06
C LYS A 59 -9.34 -1.08 -14.45
N VAL A 60 -10.24 -0.69 -13.54
CA VAL A 60 -11.25 0.35 -13.84
C VAL A 60 -10.59 1.70 -14.10
N PHE A 61 -9.55 2.04 -13.34
CA PHE A 61 -8.77 3.25 -13.58
C PHE A 61 -7.91 3.15 -14.84
N MET A 62 -7.52 1.95 -15.24
CA MET A 62 -6.71 1.68 -16.43
C MET A 62 -7.54 1.52 -17.72
N LEU A 63 -8.86 1.74 -17.68
CA LEU A 63 -9.70 1.65 -18.88
C LEU A 63 -9.25 2.68 -19.92
N GLU A 64 -9.22 2.27 -21.20
CA GLU A 64 -8.84 3.09 -22.36
C GLU A 64 -7.39 3.64 -22.33
N HIS A 65 -6.62 3.41 -21.26
CA HIS A 65 -5.21 3.79 -21.18
C HIS A 65 -4.38 3.07 -22.26
N GLY A 66 -3.58 3.85 -23.02
CA GLY A 66 -2.72 3.32 -24.09
C GLY A 66 -3.46 2.93 -25.38
N GLN A 67 -4.78 3.15 -25.48
CA GLN A 67 -5.52 2.94 -26.71
C GLN A 67 -5.55 4.23 -27.54
N GLN A 68 -5.04 4.18 -28.76
CA GLN A 68 -5.28 5.25 -29.74
C GLN A 68 -6.76 5.20 -30.11
N GLN A 69 -7.54 6.20 -29.68
CA GLN A 69 -8.94 6.34 -30.11
C GLN A 69 -8.97 6.66 -31.61
N GLU A 70 -8.98 5.63 -32.46
CA GLU A 70 -9.23 5.80 -33.90
C GLU A 70 -10.69 6.19 -34.18
N TYR A 71 -11.60 5.93 -33.23
CA TYR A 71 -13.02 6.26 -33.35
C TYR A 71 -13.59 6.72 -32.00
N PRO A 72 -14.42 7.78 -31.95
CA PRO A 72 -15.14 8.14 -30.74
C PRO A 72 -16.07 6.99 -30.32
N SER A 73 -15.87 6.47 -29.13
CA SER A 73 -16.72 5.42 -28.56
C SER A 73 -18.09 6.00 -28.21
N PRO A 74 -19.20 5.44 -28.72
CA PRO A 74 -20.54 5.90 -28.34
C PRO A 74 -20.93 5.52 -26.90
N ALA A 75 -20.11 4.73 -26.19
CA ALA A 75 -20.37 4.27 -24.82
C ALA A 75 -19.82 5.24 -23.75
N THR A 76 -18.76 5.98 -24.08
CA THR A 76 -18.21 7.06 -23.25
C THR A 76 -18.60 8.38 -23.91
N GLY A 77 -19.80 8.87 -23.60
CA GLY A 77 -20.17 10.24 -23.96
C GLY A 77 -19.08 11.20 -23.46
N ASP A 78 -18.56 12.03 -24.37
CA ASP A 78 -17.63 13.12 -24.09
C ASP A 78 -16.39 12.78 -23.24
N GLY A 79 -15.70 11.66 -23.49
CA GLY A 79 -14.34 11.45 -22.97
C GLY A 79 -14.19 11.54 -21.44
N GLU A 80 -15.28 11.38 -20.69
CA GLU A 80 -15.24 11.36 -19.24
C GLU A 80 -14.73 10.01 -18.76
N GLU A 81 -13.63 10.05 -18.01
CA GLU A 81 -13.04 8.88 -17.36
C GLU A 81 -14.07 8.16 -16.46
N VAL A 82 -14.26 6.86 -16.67
CA VAL A 82 -15.30 6.05 -15.98
C VAL A 82 -15.20 6.15 -14.45
N PHE A 83 -13.98 6.26 -13.90
CA PHE A 83 -13.77 6.38 -12.46
C PHE A 83 -14.24 7.72 -11.85
N ARG A 84 -14.54 8.73 -12.68
CA ARG A 84 -15.10 10.02 -12.22
C ARG A 84 -16.60 9.95 -11.99
N ASP A 85 -17.27 8.96 -12.55
CA ASP A 85 -18.69 8.75 -12.28
C ASP A 85 -18.89 8.44 -10.77
N LEU A 86 -19.83 9.16 -10.15
CA LEU A 86 -20.05 9.08 -8.71
C LEU A 86 -20.56 7.70 -8.26
N ILE A 87 -21.33 7.02 -9.11
CA ILE A 87 -21.84 5.68 -8.82
C ILE A 87 -20.70 4.69 -8.91
N VAL A 88 -19.88 4.76 -9.96
CA VAL A 88 -18.69 3.91 -10.11
C VAL A 88 -17.73 4.11 -8.94
N SER A 89 -17.40 5.37 -8.61
CA SER A 89 -16.50 5.70 -7.51
C SER A 89 -17.00 5.14 -6.17
N LYS A 90 -18.31 5.25 -5.90
CA LYS A 90 -18.93 4.65 -4.72
C LYS A 90 -18.84 3.13 -4.73
N LEU A 91 -19.16 2.48 -5.85
CA LEU A 91 -19.09 1.02 -5.96
C LEU A 91 -17.67 0.49 -5.77
N LEU A 92 -16.65 1.18 -6.31
CA LEU A 92 -15.24 0.86 -6.08
C LEU A 92 -14.89 0.95 -4.59
N SER A 93 -15.32 2.02 -3.91
CA SER A 93 -15.11 2.19 -2.47
C SER A 93 -15.79 1.07 -1.66
N ASP A 94 -17.05 0.74 -1.98
CA ASP A 94 -17.83 -0.29 -1.29
C ASP A 94 -17.20 -1.68 -1.49
N LEU A 95 -16.67 -1.96 -2.69
CA LEU A 95 -15.92 -3.19 -2.98
C LEU A 95 -14.62 -3.26 -2.16
N LEU A 96 -13.88 -2.17 -2.05
CA LEU A 96 -12.57 -2.16 -1.37
C LEU A 96 -12.68 -2.10 0.16
N ALA A 97 -13.80 -1.62 0.71
CA ALA A 97 -13.98 -1.42 2.15
C ALA A 97 -13.62 -2.64 3.04
N PRO A 98 -14.02 -3.89 2.70
CA PRO A 98 -13.64 -5.08 3.48
C PRO A 98 -12.14 -5.40 3.45
N SER A 99 -11.40 -4.80 2.52
CA SER A 99 -9.96 -4.98 2.35
C SER A 99 -9.13 -3.92 3.09
N THR A 100 -9.76 -3.02 3.83
CA THR A 100 -9.03 -1.96 4.56
C THR A 100 -8.48 -2.46 5.90
N LEU A 101 -7.44 -1.81 6.43
CA LEU A 101 -6.92 -2.09 7.77
C LEU A 101 -7.95 -1.90 8.87
N SER A 102 -8.89 -0.96 8.69
CA SER A 102 -10.05 -0.78 9.58
C SER A 102 -10.91 -2.05 9.65
N ALA A 103 -11.25 -2.63 8.49
CA ALA A 103 -12.00 -3.88 8.42
C ALA A 103 -11.21 -5.07 8.99
N ALA A 104 -9.91 -5.13 8.73
CA ALA A 104 -9.04 -6.18 9.27
C ALA A 104 -8.99 -6.15 10.81
N SER A 105 -8.91 -4.95 11.40
CA SER A 105 -8.88 -4.75 12.85
C SER A 105 -10.21 -5.07 13.54
N ALA A 106 -11.34 -4.95 12.84
CA ALA A 106 -12.66 -5.35 13.33
C ALA A 106 -12.90 -6.88 13.26
N SER A 107 -12.08 -7.61 12.51
CA SER A 107 -12.18 -9.06 12.37
C SER A 107 -11.50 -9.80 13.52
N SER A 108 -11.94 -11.03 13.80
CA SER A 108 -11.41 -11.83 14.91
C SER A 108 -9.88 -12.05 14.78
N PRO A 109 -9.10 -11.92 15.87
CA PRO A 109 -7.63 -11.98 15.83
C PRO A 109 -7.04 -13.33 15.38
N SER A 110 -7.86 -14.36 15.20
CA SER A 110 -7.44 -15.68 14.74
C SER A 110 -7.39 -15.83 13.21
N SER A 111 -7.93 -14.88 12.44
CA SER A 111 -7.95 -14.95 10.97
C SER A 111 -7.13 -13.80 10.39
N LYS A 112 -5.81 -14.00 10.23
CA LYS A 112 -5.05 -13.12 9.33
C LYS A 112 -5.69 -13.18 7.96
N LEU A 113 -6.06 -12.02 7.41
CA LEU A 113 -6.50 -11.97 6.02
C LEU A 113 -5.31 -12.37 5.13
N PRO A 114 -5.53 -13.16 4.06
CA PRO A 114 -4.48 -13.50 3.12
C PRO A 114 -3.86 -12.24 2.51
N ASP A 115 -2.56 -12.30 2.25
CA ASP A 115 -1.82 -11.24 1.58
C ASP A 115 -2.42 -10.93 0.20
N ILE A 116 -2.31 -9.67 -0.21
CA ILE A 116 -2.73 -9.26 -1.56
C ILE A 116 -1.57 -9.55 -2.50
N ASP A 117 -1.66 -10.66 -3.22
CA ASP A 117 -0.76 -11.00 -4.32
C ASP A 117 -1.34 -10.54 -5.67
N LEU A 118 -0.97 -9.32 -6.08
CA LEU A 118 -1.38 -8.70 -7.33
C LEU A 118 -0.58 -9.23 -8.51
N GLU A 119 0.63 -9.74 -8.31
CA GLU A 119 1.38 -10.40 -9.39
C GLU A 119 0.60 -11.62 -9.87
N GLN A 120 0.19 -12.51 -8.95
CA GLN A 120 -0.63 -13.67 -9.28
C GLN A 120 -2.02 -13.28 -9.80
N ALA A 121 -2.69 -12.33 -9.16
CA ALA A 121 -4.03 -11.90 -9.58
C ALA A 121 -4.05 -11.23 -10.98
N SER A 122 -2.90 -10.74 -11.45
CA SER A 122 -2.77 -10.11 -12.76
C SER A 122 -2.49 -11.08 -13.90
N LEU A 123 -1.96 -12.29 -13.62
CA LEU A 123 -1.56 -13.26 -14.64
C LEU A 123 -2.67 -13.59 -15.66
N PRO A 124 -3.94 -13.77 -15.27
CA PRO A 124 -4.99 -14.11 -16.24
C PRO A 124 -5.24 -13.01 -17.29
N PHE A 125 -4.91 -11.75 -16.98
CA PHE A 125 -5.15 -10.62 -17.89
C PHE A 125 -3.89 -10.12 -18.60
N LEU A 126 -2.73 -10.11 -17.92
CA LEU A 126 -1.46 -9.69 -18.53
C LEU A 126 -0.83 -10.79 -19.39
N GLY A 127 -1.16 -12.06 -19.11
CA GLY A 127 -0.49 -13.20 -19.72
C GLY A 127 0.98 -13.30 -19.31
N SER A 128 1.78 -14.03 -20.08
CA SER A 128 3.22 -14.25 -19.80
C SER A 128 4.13 -13.17 -20.38
N GLY A 129 3.60 -12.22 -21.16
CA GLY A 129 4.38 -11.23 -21.90
C GLY A 129 4.61 -9.91 -21.17
N THR A 130 3.79 -9.59 -20.16
CA THR A 130 3.87 -8.33 -19.42
C THR A 130 3.97 -8.62 -17.93
N LEU A 131 5.01 -8.09 -17.30
CA LEU A 131 5.20 -8.17 -15.85
C LEU A 131 4.24 -7.21 -15.13
N PHE A 132 3.71 -7.62 -13.98
CA PHE A 132 2.87 -6.75 -13.15
C PHE A 132 3.58 -5.43 -12.80
N TYR A 133 4.91 -5.45 -12.60
CA TYR A 133 5.70 -4.24 -12.35
C TYR A 133 5.55 -3.18 -13.45
N GLN A 134 5.52 -3.58 -14.73
CA GLN A 134 5.30 -2.64 -15.83
C GLN A 134 3.88 -2.06 -15.78
N PHE A 135 2.88 -2.91 -15.58
CA PHE A 135 1.49 -2.49 -15.44
C PHE A 135 1.29 -1.52 -14.25
N HIS A 136 1.94 -1.79 -13.12
CA HIS A 136 1.95 -0.89 -11.97
C HIS A 136 2.65 0.45 -12.25
N THR A 137 3.74 0.42 -13.01
CA THR A 137 4.43 1.65 -13.44
C THR A 137 3.53 2.53 -14.30
N ASP A 138 2.82 1.91 -15.25
CA ASP A 138 1.84 2.62 -16.09
C ASP A 138 0.68 3.17 -15.25
N PHE A 139 0.22 2.41 -14.25
CA PHE A 139 -0.81 2.83 -13.30
C PHE A 139 -0.38 4.04 -12.44
N LEU A 140 0.88 4.06 -11.96
CA LEU A 140 1.46 5.22 -11.28
C LEU A 140 1.55 6.45 -12.20
N ALA A 141 2.00 6.26 -13.45
CA ALA A 141 2.07 7.34 -14.43
C ALA A 141 0.68 7.91 -14.75
N LEU A 142 -0.33 7.04 -14.84
CA LEU A 142 -1.71 7.46 -15.02
C LEU A 142 -2.24 8.25 -13.83
N TYR A 143 -1.90 7.81 -12.61
CA TYR A 143 -2.26 8.56 -11.40
C TYR A 143 -1.67 9.98 -11.44
N ASP A 144 -0.38 10.10 -11.75
CA ASP A 144 0.30 11.39 -11.86
C ASP A 144 -0.33 12.28 -12.93
N ALA A 145 -0.71 11.70 -14.07
CA ALA A 145 -1.24 12.44 -15.20
C ALA A 145 -2.68 12.96 -15.00
N ILE A 146 -3.59 12.13 -14.47
CA ILE A 146 -5.04 12.43 -14.53
C ILE A 146 -5.81 12.20 -13.23
N SER A 147 -5.20 11.71 -12.14
CA SER A 147 -5.98 11.35 -10.94
C SER A 147 -6.61 12.55 -10.23
N PHE A 148 -6.00 13.73 -10.32
CA PHE A 148 -6.33 14.88 -9.46
C PHE A 148 -6.42 14.51 -7.96
N SER A 149 -5.51 13.66 -7.49
CA SER A 149 -5.49 13.17 -6.09
C SER A 149 -6.73 12.36 -5.68
N HIS A 150 -7.33 11.60 -6.62
CA HIS A 150 -8.50 10.79 -6.33
C HIS A 150 -8.23 9.77 -5.19
N PRO A 151 -8.97 9.78 -4.07
CA PRO A 151 -8.64 8.99 -2.87
C PRO A 151 -8.55 7.48 -3.11
N THR A 152 -9.53 6.91 -3.82
CA THR A 152 -9.53 5.47 -4.14
C THR A 152 -8.36 5.09 -5.04
N PHE A 153 -8.00 5.96 -6.00
CA PHE A 153 -6.87 5.72 -6.90
C PHE A 153 -5.58 5.73 -6.07
N ALA A 154 -5.39 6.75 -5.23
CA ALA A 154 -4.24 6.86 -4.32
C ALA A 154 -4.10 5.63 -3.41
N SER A 155 -5.22 5.12 -2.87
CA SER A 155 -5.22 3.93 -2.01
C SER A 155 -4.78 2.65 -2.73
N LEU A 156 -5.08 2.53 -4.03
CA LEU A 156 -4.73 1.37 -4.85
C LEU A 156 -3.26 1.36 -5.29
N LEU A 157 -2.53 2.47 -5.12
CA LEU A 157 -1.06 2.50 -5.32
C LEU A 157 -0.30 1.83 -4.17
N LEU A 158 -0.94 1.68 -3.01
CA LEU A 158 -0.27 1.27 -1.78
C LEU A 158 0.01 -0.24 -1.65
N PRO A 159 -0.87 -1.18 -2.08
CA PRO A 159 -0.64 -2.60 -1.84
C PRO A 159 0.72 -3.14 -2.36
N PRO A 160 1.20 -2.76 -3.58
CA PRO A 160 2.51 -3.19 -4.05
C PRO A 160 3.71 -2.63 -3.25
N LEU A 161 3.49 -1.69 -2.33
CA LEU A 161 4.55 -1.16 -1.46
C LEU A 161 4.84 -2.07 -0.27
N ALA A 162 4.00 -3.08 0.00
CA ALA A 162 4.26 -4.05 1.06
C ALA A 162 5.63 -4.70 0.88
N LEU A 163 6.30 -5.00 1.98
CA LEU A 163 7.68 -5.49 2.01
C LEU A 163 7.83 -6.92 1.49
N THR A 164 6.72 -7.61 1.25
CA THR A 164 6.65 -8.87 0.51
C THR A 164 6.91 -8.68 -0.99
N TYR A 165 6.66 -7.49 -1.54
CA TYR A 165 7.00 -7.15 -2.92
C TYR A 165 8.47 -6.75 -3.07
N PRO A 166 9.07 -6.99 -4.26
CA PRO A 166 10.40 -6.50 -4.61
C PRO A 166 10.58 -5.00 -4.31
N ILE A 167 11.80 -4.63 -3.92
CA ILE A 167 12.15 -3.25 -3.57
C ILE A 167 11.84 -2.24 -4.68
N ASP A 168 11.83 -2.69 -5.94
CA ASP A 168 11.56 -1.85 -7.10
C ASP A 168 10.19 -1.14 -7.03
N TYR A 169 9.16 -1.77 -6.47
CA TYR A 169 7.83 -1.15 -6.32
C TYR A 169 7.85 0.04 -5.34
N ARG A 170 8.65 -0.04 -4.27
CA ARG A 170 8.86 1.09 -3.37
C ARG A 170 9.78 2.12 -4.01
N ARG A 171 10.88 1.67 -4.64
CA ARG A 171 11.86 2.56 -5.29
C ARG A 171 11.19 3.46 -6.33
N ILE A 172 10.34 2.91 -7.20
CA ILE A 172 9.68 3.71 -8.24
C ILE A 172 8.79 4.82 -7.64
N LEU A 173 8.02 4.53 -6.58
CA LEU A 173 7.19 5.56 -5.94
C LEU A 173 8.02 6.60 -5.18
N TRP A 174 8.97 6.14 -4.35
CA TRP A 174 9.73 6.99 -3.44
C TRP A 174 10.90 7.72 -4.10
N ALA A 175 11.32 7.30 -5.29
CA ALA A 175 12.38 7.95 -6.06
C ALA A 175 11.85 8.60 -7.35
N ASP A 176 11.27 7.81 -8.24
CA ASP A 176 10.95 8.27 -9.61
C ASP A 176 9.65 9.10 -9.65
N PHE A 177 8.68 8.77 -8.79
CA PHE A 177 7.43 9.49 -8.58
C PHE A 177 7.38 10.25 -7.25
N ALA A 178 8.53 10.68 -6.72
CA ALA A 178 8.60 11.32 -5.40
C ALA A 178 7.75 12.61 -5.30
N HIS A 179 7.52 13.31 -6.41
CA HIS A 179 6.62 14.48 -6.46
C HIS A 179 5.16 14.12 -6.19
N VAL A 180 4.74 12.90 -6.53
CA VAL A 180 3.38 12.40 -6.35
C VAL A 180 3.05 12.14 -4.89
N LEU A 181 4.04 11.88 -4.04
CA LEU A 181 3.85 11.56 -2.61
C LEU A 181 2.94 12.55 -1.87
N CYS A 182 3.00 13.84 -2.24
CA CYS A 182 2.21 14.91 -1.61
C CYS A 182 0.71 14.89 -1.98
N THR A 183 0.31 14.04 -2.92
CA THR A 183 -1.08 13.85 -3.32
C THR A 183 -1.67 12.57 -2.73
N VAL A 184 -0.83 11.63 -2.29
CA VAL A 184 -1.26 10.37 -1.69
C VAL A 184 -1.49 10.58 -0.20
N ARG A 185 -2.72 10.97 0.15
CA ARG A 185 -3.13 11.34 1.53
C ARG A 185 -3.93 10.26 2.26
N THR A 186 -3.80 9.01 1.82
CA THR A 186 -4.57 7.88 2.37
C THR A 186 -4.37 7.76 3.89
N PRO A 187 -5.46 7.87 4.69
CA PRO A 187 -5.43 7.58 6.12
C PRO A 187 -5.01 6.14 6.41
N VAL A 188 -4.35 5.90 7.54
CA VAL A 188 -3.81 4.57 7.89
C VAL A 188 -4.91 3.50 7.93
N ASP A 189 -6.07 3.82 8.47
CA ASP A 189 -7.22 2.91 8.59
C ASP A 189 -7.86 2.55 7.24
N GLN A 190 -7.66 3.39 6.20
CA GLN A 190 -8.18 3.19 4.85
C GLN A 190 -7.21 2.46 3.91
N VAL A 191 -6.02 2.11 4.39
CA VAL A 191 -5.04 1.38 3.58
C VAL A 191 -5.57 0.00 3.26
N ILE A 192 -5.47 -0.37 1.98
CA ILE A 192 -5.88 -1.68 1.48
C ILE A 192 -4.78 -2.70 1.84
N ALA A 193 -4.85 -3.23 3.06
CA ALA A 193 -3.90 -4.23 3.57
C ALA A 193 -4.54 -5.24 4.54
N GLY A 194 -3.89 -6.39 4.71
CA GLY A 194 -4.29 -7.42 5.68
C GLY A 194 -3.73 -7.13 7.07
N ASP A 195 -2.47 -6.70 7.14
CA ASP A 195 -1.76 -6.33 8.36
C ASP A 195 -0.91 -5.08 8.10
N LEU A 196 -0.85 -4.16 9.05
CA LEU A 196 0.02 -2.98 8.94
C LEU A 196 1.50 -3.41 8.95
N ARG A 197 1.82 -4.53 9.60
CA ARG A 197 3.19 -5.07 9.70
C ARG A 197 3.79 -5.38 8.34
N ASP A 198 3.00 -5.63 7.32
CA ASP A 198 3.45 -5.92 5.96
C ASP A 198 4.23 -4.75 5.34
N PHE A 199 4.08 -3.53 5.88
CA PHE A 199 4.78 -2.32 5.43
C PHE A 199 5.87 -1.85 6.39
N LEU A 200 5.86 -2.37 7.62
CA LEU A 200 6.80 -2.00 8.66
C LEU A 200 7.96 -3.01 8.71
N TYR A 201 7.70 -4.31 8.52
CA TYR A 201 8.69 -5.36 8.68
C TYR A 201 8.88 -6.23 7.43
N PRO A 202 10.12 -6.61 7.08
CA PRO A 202 11.39 -6.25 7.75
C PRO A 202 11.76 -4.77 7.63
N ILE A 203 12.50 -4.25 8.63
CA ILE A 203 12.99 -2.86 8.62
C ILE A 203 13.88 -2.67 7.38
N GLU A 204 13.56 -1.69 6.55
CA GLU A 204 14.36 -1.38 5.37
C GLU A 204 15.69 -0.74 5.75
N LYS A 205 16.67 -0.89 4.87
CA LYS A 205 18.05 -0.42 5.06
C LYS A 205 18.56 0.17 3.75
N GLY A 206 19.73 0.81 3.78
CA GLY A 206 20.41 1.28 2.57
C GLY A 206 19.72 2.48 1.90
N GLU A 207 19.59 2.45 0.57
CA GLU A 207 19.19 3.61 -0.23
C GLU A 207 17.80 4.16 0.10
N MET A 208 16.86 3.29 0.49
CA MET A 208 15.48 3.67 0.80
C MET A 208 15.40 4.62 2.00
N ILE A 209 16.31 4.50 2.96
CA ILE A 209 16.33 5.37 4.15
C ILE A 209 16.56 6.83 3.79
N GLY A 210 17.42 7.08 2.78
CA GLY A 210 17.61 8.44 2.25
C GLY A 210 16.34 9.00 1.61
N LYS A 211 15.54 8.16 0.95
CA LYS A 211 14.27 8.56 0.32
C LYS A 211 13.21 8.89 1.37
N TYR A 212 13.06 8.04 2.38
CA TYR A 212 12.14 8.28 3.51
C TYR A 212 12.50 9.53 4.30
N ALA A 213 13.77 9.68 4.66
CA ALA A 213 14.26 10.87 5.35
C ALA A 213 14.04 12.14 4.50
N GLY A 214 14.36 12.09 3.21
CA GLY A 214 14.14 13.20 2.28
C GLY A 214 12.67 13.63 2.21
N ALA A 215 11.75 12.67 2.07
CA ALA A 215 10.32 12.94 2.01
C ALA A 215 9.77 13.55 3.31
N LEU A 216 10.23 13.06 4.48
CA LEU A 216 9.86 13.64 5.77
C LEU A 216 10.34 15.08 5.90
N LEU A 217 11.60 15.35 5.57
CA LEU A 217 12.20 16.69 5.65
C LEU A 217 11.56 17.69 4.68
N GLN A 218 11.12 17.22 3.51
CA GLN A 218 10.41 18.06 2.53
C GLN A 218 8.94 18.28 2.90
N GLY A 219 8.40 17.54 3.87
CA GLY A 219 6.97 17.57 4.19
C GLY A 219 6.09 17.02 3.07
N SER A 220 6.65 16.20 2.17
CA SER A 220 5.92 15.67 1.01
C SER A 220 5.03 14.50 1.35
N VAL A 221 5.12 13.93 2.55
CA VAL A 221 4.32 12.77 2.98
C VAL A 221 3.42 13.07 4.17
N ASP A 222 2.22 12.48 4.16
CA ASP A 222 1.27 12.49 5.27
C ASP A 222 0.51 11.15 5.35
N GLY A 223 -0.33 10.99 6.37
CA GLY A 223 -1.14 9.79 6.57
C GLY A 223 -0.29 8.52 6.63
N PHE A 224 -0.68 7.51 5.85
CA PHE A 224 0.00 6.22 5.81
C PHE A 224 1.46 6.28 5.36
N LEU A 225 1.77 7.00 4.27
CA LEU A 225 3.13 7.07 3.75
C LEU A 225 4.08 7.72 4.77
N ARG A 226 3.58 8.68 5.54
CA ARG A 226 4.34 9.29 6.63
C ARG A 226 4.63 8.29 7.75
N LEU A 227 3.66 7.46 8.14
CA LEU A 227 3.88 6.41 9.13
C LEU A 227 4.99 5.44 8.67
N VAL A 228 4.94 4.99 7.41
CA VAL A 228 5.97 4.10 6.83
C VAL A 228 7.35 4.76 6.86
N ALA A 229 7.45 6.02 6.43
CA ALA A 229 8.71 6.75 6.43
C ALA A 229 9.26 6.96 7.85
N VAL A 230 8.41 7.37 8.81
CA VAL A 230 8.82 7.54 10.21
C VAL A 230 9.28 6.22 10.80
N HIS A 231 8.57 5.11 10.56
CA HIS A 231 8.95 3.80 11.06
C HIS A 231 10.36 3.40 10.62
N HIS A 232 10.62 3.40 9.31
CA HIS A 232 11.91 2.97 8.78
C HIS A 232 13.05 3.91 9.19
N VAL A 233 12.81 5.22 9.23
CA VAL A 233 13.80 6.20 9.71
C VAL A 233 14.09 6.01 11.21
N ALA A 234 13.06 5.89 12.04
CA ALA A 234 13.21 5.71 13.49
C ALA A 234 13.90 4.39 13.83
N CYS A 235 13.54 3.28 13.17
CA CYS A 235 14.20 1.99 13.36
C CYS A 235 15.68 1.99 12.93
N ASN A 236 16.05 2.84 11.96
CA ASN A 236 17.45 3.04 11.59
C ASN A 236 18.19 4.03 12.49
N ILE A 237 17.51 4.76 13.39
CA ILE A 237 18.13 5.61 14.41
C ILE A 237 18.28 4.87 15.74
N TRP A 238 17.20 4.25 16.23
CA TRP A 238 17.08 3.83 17.62
C TRP A 238 17.46 2.36 17.84
N PRO A 239 18.42 2.07 18.74
CA PRO A 239 18.80 0.70 19.04
C PRO A 239 17.65 -0.17 19.57
N ASP A 240 16.75 0.40 20.38
CA ASP A 240 15.61 -0.32 21.01
C ASP A 240 14.51 -0.76 20.03
N LEU A 241 14.57 -0.28 18.78
CA LEU A 241 13.65 -0.66 17.70
C LEU A 241 14.26 -1.66 16.71
N ARG A 242 15.55 -1.97 16.86
CA ARG A 242 16.25 -2.92 15.98
C ARG A 242 16.14 -4.32 16.55
N SER A 243 16.05 -5.30 15.66
CA SER A 243 16.08 -6.72 16.05
C SER A 243 17.50 -7.27 16.22
N GLU A 244 18.53 -6.53 15.79
CA GLU A 244 19.91 -6.98 15.70
C GLU A 244 20.87 -5.91 16.21
N GLU A 245 21.93 -6.33 16.90
CA GLU A 245 23.08 -5.47 17.18
C GLU A 245 23.77 -5.10 15.87
N VAL A 246 24.24 -3.86 15.77
CA VAL A 246 24.89 -3.34 14.57
C VAL A 246 26.33 -2.92 14.89
N GLY A 247 27.18 -2.90 13.87
CA GLY A 247 28.56 -2.45 14.02
C GLY A 247 28.69 -0.94 14.20
N ALA A 248 29.90 -0.48 14.53
CA ALA A 248 30.21 0.93 14.75
C ALA A 248 29.84 1.82 13.54
N GLU A 249 30.03 1.35 12.31
CA GLU A 249 29.69 2.10 11.09
C GLU A 249 28.18 2.42 11.00
N GLN A 250 27.33 1.44 11.32
CA GLN A 250 25.88 1.64 11.33
C GLN A 250 25.44 2.53 12.51
N GLU A 251 26.15 2.49 13.63
CA GLU A 251 25.89 3.38 14.76
C GLU A 251 26.23 4.84 14.41
N ASP A 252 27.35 5.07 13.72
CA ASP A 252 27.71 6.40 13.23
C ASP A 252 26.71 6.90 12.18
N ALA A 253 26.26 6.03 11.26
CA ALA A 253 25.20 6.35 10.31
C ALA A 253 23.89 6.73 11.02
N ALA A 254 23.54 6.03 12.10
CA ALA A 254 22.36 6.34 12.92
C ALA A 254 22.46 7.71 13.60
N LYS A 255 23.62 8.04 14.17
CA LYS A 255 23.90 9.36 14.77
C LYS A 255 23.81 10.47 13.74
N MET A 256 24.35 10.27 12.53
CA MET A 256 24.25 11.21 11.42
C MET A 256 22.81 11.40 10.94
N LEU A 257 22.04 10.31 10.85
CA LEU A 257 20.62 10.36 10.48
C LEU A 257 19.80 11.12 11.52
N LEU A 258 20.01 10.84 12.81
CA LEU A 258 19.39 11.58 13.93
C LEU A 258 19.72 13.07 13.85
N LYS A 259 21.00 13.41 13.65
CA LYS A 259 21.43 14.80 13.49
C LYS A 259 20.72 15.51 12.35
N MET A 260 20.64 14.86 11.20
CA MET A 260 19.93 15.39 10.04
C MET A 260 18.46 15.65 10.35
N MET A 261 17.76 14.71 11.00
CA MET A 261 16.35 14.85 11.34
C MET A 261 16.13 15.99 12.33
N VAL A 262 16.98 16.12 13.34
CA VAL A 262 16.85 17.16 14.36
C VAL A 262 17.22 18.54 13.84
N GLU A 263 18.26 18.68 13.00
CA GLU A 263 18.65 19.98 12.47
C GLU A 263 17.66 20.51 11.42
N LYS A 264 17.27 19.65 10.47
CA LYS A 264 16.51 20.07 9.27
C LYS A 264 15.01 19.82 9.37
N GLY A 265 14.57 18.88 10.20
CA GLY A 265 13.16 18.55 10.33
C GLY A 265 12.36 19.69 10.95
N ASP A 266 11.06 19.76 10.68
CA ASP A 266 10.17 20.62 11.43
C ASP A 266 9.84 20.02 12.82
N GLY A 267 9.06 20.75 13.63
CA GLY A 267 8.69 20.27 14.97
C GLY A 267 7.90 18.96 14.97
N ARG A 268 7.09 18.71 13.92
CA ARG A 268 6.28 17.49 13.78
C ARG A 268 7.17 16.29 13.46
N VAL A 269 8.03 16.41 12.43
CA VAL A 269 9.00 15.37 12.04
C VAL A 269 9.90 15.01 13.20
N VAL A 270 10.47 16.01 13.87
CA VAL A 270 11.36 15.78 15.02
C VAL A 270 10.63 15.04 16.13
N ARG A 271 9.42 15.48 16.49
CA ARG A 271 8.61 14.81 17.53
C ARG A 271 8.28 13.37 17.16
N GLU A 272 7.75 13.15 15.96
CA GLU A 272 7.32 11.81 15.53
C GLU A 272 8.51 10.85 15.45
N VAL A 273 9.66 11.26 14.90
CA VAL A 273 10.86 10.41 14.81
C VAL A 273 11.45 10.08 16.19
N LEU A 274 11.50 11.06 17.12
CA LEU A 274 12.03 10.86 18.47
C LEU A 274 11.12 9.97 19.32
N ARG A 275 9.80 10.13 19.17
CA ARG A 275 8.79 9.48 20.01
C ARG A 275 8.18 8.22 19.40
N TYR A 276 8.53 7.89 18.15
CA TYR A 276 8.02 6.70 17.49
C TYR A 276 8.34 5.44 18.29
N ARG A 277 7.32 4.62 18.53
CA ARG A 277 7.44 3.31 19.15
C ARG A 277 6.54 2.31 18.43
N GLN A 278 7.18 1.27 17.91
CA GLN A 278 6.54 0.06 17.42
C GLN A 278 7.51 -1.10 17.61
N VAL A 279 7.13 -2.10 18.39
CA VAL A 279 7.91 -3.32 18.60
C VAL A 279 7.30 -4.42 17.75
N ARG A 280 8.15 -5.17 17.05
CA ARG A 280 7.71 -6.17 16.08
C ARG A 280 6.82 -7.25 16.70
N GLU A 281 7.18 -7.68 17.90
CA GLU A 281 6.53 -8.77 18.64
C GLU A 281 5.24 -8.31 19.34
N GLU A 282 5.06 -7.00 19.55
CA GLU A 282 3.91 -6.42 20.26
C GLU A 282 2.77 -6.05 19.32
N THR A 283 1.58 -5.85 19.89
CA THR A 283 0.41 -5.37 19.13
C THR A 283 0.75 -4.09 18.38
N VAL A 284 0.34 -4.03 17.11
CA VAL A 284 0.52 -2.84 16.27
C VAL A 284 -0.17 -1.65 16.91
N VAL A 285 0.58 -0.58 17.15
CA VAL A 285 0.05 0.70 17.61
C VAL A 285 -0.14 1.65 16.43
N TYR A 286 -1.34 2.19 16.27
CA TYR A 286 -1.69 3.12 15.19
C TYR A 286 -1.41 4.58 15.60
N PRO A 287 -1.13 5.49 14.65
CA PRO A 287 -1.13 6.93 14.92
C PRO A 287 -2.45 7.43 15.51
N PRO A 288 -2.42 8.41 16.44
CA PRO A 288 -1.24 9.08 16.97
C PRO A 288 -0.55 8.32 18.12
N ALA A 289 -1.16 7.24 18.63
CA ALA A 289 -0.71 6.55 19.83
C ALA A 289 0.73 6.02 19.74
N CYS A 290 1.20 5.63 18.54
CA CYS A 290 2.59 5.20 18.32
C CYS A 290 3.64 6.32 18.50
N PHE A 291 3.22 7.58 18.64
CA PHE A 291 4.07 8.74 18.95
C PHE A 291 3.88 9.26 20.38
N GLU A 292 2.90 8.73 21.11
CA GLU A 292 2.48 9.25 22.42
C GLU A 292 2.83 8.30 23.57
N THR A 293 3.47 7.17 23.26
CA THR A 293 3.88 6.20 24.27
C THR A 293 4.88 6.79 25.26
N SER A 294 4.74 6.38 26.53
CA SER A 294 5.66 6.68 27.62
C SER A 294 6.42 5.42 28.03
N GLY A 295 7.67 5.55 28.48
CA GLY A 295 8.43 4.43 29.03
C GLY A 295 9.87 4.81 29.38
N GLU A 296 10.58 3.89 30.04
CA GLU A 296 11.98 4.09 30.47
C GLU A 296 12.92 4.33 29.27
N TRP A 297 12.59 3.77 28.10
CA TRP A 297 13.32 3.95 26.84
C TRP A 297 13.50 5.43 26.44
N ILE A 298 12.63 6.34 26.90
CA ILE A 298 12.76 7.77 26.63
C ILE A 298 14.07 8.32 27.21
N ALA A 299 14.44 7.89 28.42
CA ALA A 299 15.67 8.32 29.07
C ALA A 299 16.90 7.83 28.30
N ASP A 300 16.87 6.56 27.86
CA ASP A 300 17.94 5.95 27.06
C ASP A 300 18.13 6.67 25.71
N ARG A 301 17.02 7.01 25.03
CA ARG A 301 17.07 7.77 23.78
C ARG A 301 17.55 9.21 23.98
N ALA A 302 17.18 9.86 25.08
CA ALA A 302 17.66 11.19 25.42
C ALA A 302 19.18 11.19 25.67
N GLU A 303 19.70 10.15 26.34
CA GLU A 303 21.14 9.93 26.51
C GLU A 303 21.84 9.74 25.16
N PHE A 304 21.33 8.83 24.33
CA PHE A 304 21.86 8.59 22.99
C PHE A 304 21.89 9.87 22.14
N ALA A 305 20.80 10.64 22.15
CA ALA A 305 20.71 11.89 21.42
C ALA A 305 21.72 12.94 21.92
N ARG A 306 21.95 13.01 23.24
CA ARG A 306 22.96 13.93 23.81
C ARG A 306 24.37 13.57 23.34
N GLN A 307 24.69 12.29 23.29
CA GLN A 307 25.98 11.81 22.78
C GLN A 307 26.15 12.06 21.28
N ALA A 308 25.08 11.91 20.51
CA ALA A 308 25.10 12.08 19.06
C ALA A 308 25.15 13.55 18.58
N LEU A 309 24.50 14.46 19.32
CA LEU A 309 24.21 15.82 18.83
C LEU A 309 25.02 16.93 19.52
N GLY A 310 25.67 16.63 20.64
CA GLY A 310 26.35 17.63 21.44
C GLY A 310 25.39 18.59 22.16
N SER A 311 25.94 19.62 22.81
CA SER A 311 25.18 20.52 23.70
C SER A 311 24.26 21.50 22.96
N GLU A 312 24.53 21.83 21.70
CA GLU A 312 23.85 22.89 20.96
C GLU A 312 22.38 22.56 20.63
N LEU A 313 22.08 21.29 20.34
CA LEU A 313 20.72 20.84 20.01
C LEU A 313 19.92 20.38 21.24
N HIS A 314 20.52 20.44 22.44
CA HIS A 314 19.92 19.91 23.65
C HIS A 314 18.61 20.63 24.02
N ALA A 315 18.57 21.96 23.91
CA ALA A 315 17.39 22.76 24.24
C ALA A 315 16.17 22.43 23.35
N ARG A 316 16.42 22.02 22.10
CA ARG A 316 15.35 21.62 21.16
C ARG A 316 14.77 20.25 21.51
N LEU A 317 15.55 19.38 22.14
CA LEU A 317 15.16 18.01 22.47
C LEU A 317 14.43 17.91 23.81
N GLU A 318 14.76 18.77 24.78
CA GLU A 318 14.09 18.75 26.10
C GLU A 318 12.57 18.91 25.98
N GLY A 319 12.12 19.87 25.15
CA GLY A 319 10.69 20.09 24.92
C GLY A 319 9.97 18.97 24.17
N VAL A 320 10.69 18.01 23.60
CA VAL A 320 10.11 16.86 22.88
C VAL A 320 10.08 15.60 23.75
N PHE A 321 11.09 15.40 24.59
CA PHE A 321 11.15 14.22 25.47
C PHE A 321 10.36 14.42 26.78
N TYR A 322 10.32 15.65 27.30
CA TYR A 322 9.76 15.97 28.63
C TYR A 322 8.59 16.95 28.61
N GLY A 323 8.18 17.42 27.42
CA GLY A 323 6.95 18.21 27.21
C GLY A 323 5.79 17.34 26.81
#